data_AF-A0A0C5DYJ6-F1
#
_entry.id   AF-A0A0C5DYJ6-F1
#
_cell.length_a   1.000
_cell.length_b   1.000
_cell.length_c   1.000
_cell.angle_alpha   90.00
_cell.angle_beta   90.00
_cell.angle_gamma   90.00
#
_symmetry.space_group_name_H-M   'P 1'
#
loop_
_entity.id
_entity.type
_entity.pdbx_description
1 polymer ?
#
loop_
_entity_poly.entity_id
_entity_poly.type
_entity_poly.pdbx_seq_one_letter_code
_entity_poly.pdbx_strand_id
1 'polypeptide(L)' 'MHAIIYAGLRNGARDQQIHDALTYKHVAEVAQDFKLSPNTIRAASKRIANATVYELSLLGGGG' A
#
# COMPACT_ATOMS: atom_id res chain seq x y z
N MET A 1 7.60 -16.56 -4.15
CA MET A 1 7.34 -15.11 -3.98
C MET A 1 6.18 -14.75 -4.88
N HIS A 2 5.00 -14.45 -4.32
CA HIS A 2 3.85 -13.97 -5.11
C HIS A 2 3.97 -12.46 -5.30
N ALA A 3 3.88 -11.99 -6.54
CA ALA A 3 3.86 -10.57 -6.85
C ALA A 3 2.49 -10.01 -6.43
N ILE A 4 2.47 -9.19 -5.37
CA ILE A 4 1.24 -8.49 -4.95
C ILE A 4 0.94 -7.43 -6.01
N ILE A 5 -0.09 -7.65 -6.81
CA ILE A 5 -0.57 -6.70 -7.82
C ILE A 5 -1.60 -5.79 -7.14
N TYR A 6 -1.23 -4.53 -6.92
CA TYR A 6 -2.16 -3.53 -6.43
C TYR A 6 -2.93 -2.93 -7.62
N ALA A 7 -4.09 -3.51 -7.94
CA ALA A 7 -4.95 -3.01 -9.00
C ALA A 7 -5.33 -1.54 -8.75
N GLY A 8 -5.03 -0.65 -9.70
CA GLY A 8 -5.34 0.78 -9.61
C GLY A 8 -4.33 1.66 -8.85
N LEU A 9 -3.23 1.10 -8.31
CA LEU A 9 -2.18 1.87 -7.65
C LEU A 9 -0.89 1.91 -8.48
N ARG A 10 -0.45 3.12 -8.82
CA ARG A 10 0.78 3.36 -9.61
C ARG A 10 2.06 2.93 -8.89
N ASN A 11 2.04 2.80 -7.56
CA ASN A 11 3.16 2.37 -6.70
C ASN A 11 2.64 1.73 -5.39
N GLY A 12 1.83 0.68 -5.50
CA GLY A 12 1.17 0.07 -4.34
C GLY A 12 2.13 -0.44 -3.25
N ALA A 13 3.29 -0.98 -3.62
CA ALA A 13 4.30 -1.43 -2.65
C ALA A 13 4.82 -0.28 -1.75
N ARG A 14 5.02 0.91 -2.32
CA ARG A 14 5.45 2.08 -1.54
C ARG A 14 4.33 2.56 -0.62
N ASP A 15 3.11 2.61 -1.14
CA ASP A 15 1.98 3.07 -0.34
C ASP A 15 1.68 2.09 0.81
N GLN A 16 1.88 0.78 0.59
CA GLN A 16 1.79 -0.25 1.63
C GLN A 16 2.85 -0.05 2.70
N GLN A 17 4.12 0.16 2.32
CA GLN A 17 5.19 0.47 3.28
C GLN A 17 4.89 1.72 4.11
N ILE A 18 4.31 2.74 3.49
CA ILE A 18 3.88 3.96 4.18
C ILE A 18 2.74 3.65 5.16
N HIS A 19 1.75 2.87 4.74
CA HIS A 19 0.63 2.44 5.58
C HIS A 19 1.13 1.64 6.80
N ASP A 20 2.03 0.69 6.59
CA ASP A 20 2.59 -0.15 7.64
C ASP A 20 3.43 0.69 8.62
N ALA A 21 4.25 1.61 8.12
CA ALA A 21 5.05 2.51 8.95
C ALA A 21 4.20 3.41 9.85
N LEU A 22 3.03 3.84 9.37
CA LEU A 22 2.07 4.64 10.17
C LEU A 22 1.42 3.88 11.32
N THR A 23 1.55 2.55 11.37
CA THR A 23 1.08 1.73 12.50
C THR A 23 1.91 2.00 13.76
N TYR A 24 3.18 2.35 13.58
CA TYR A 24 4.16 2.48 14.67
C TYR A 24 4.76 3.88 14.81
N LYS A 25 4.65 4.73 13.78
CA LYS A 25 5.24 6.07 13.73
C LYS A 25 4.20 7.14 13.38
N HIS A 26 4.45 8.37 13.82
CA HIS A 26 3.57 9.48 13.46
C HIS A 26 3.79 9.94 12.01
N VAL A 27 2.76 10.54 11.39
CA VAL A 27 2.79 11.00 9.99
C VAL A 27 3.99 11.90 9.68
N ALA A 28 4.43 12.73 10.63
CA ALA A 28 5.54 13.65 10.45
C ALA A 28 6.90 12.92 10.36
N GLU A 29 7.07 11.84 11.12
CA GLU A 29 8.27 11.02 11.12
C GLU A 29 8.35 10.18 9.84
N VAL A 30 7.23 9.57 9.44
CA VAL A 30 7.14 8.85 8.16
C VAL A 30 7.35 9.79 6.97
N ALA A 31 6.88 11.04 7.06
CA ALA A 31 7.15 12.05 6.03
C ALA A 31 8.65 12.35 5.88
N GLN A 32 9.39 12.43 6.99
CA GLN A 32 10.85 12.58 6.96
C GLN A 32 11.55 11.34 6.38
N ASP A 33 11.21 10.14 6.85
CA ASP A 33 11.81 8.88 6.41
C ASP A 33 11.69 8.69 4.88
N PHE A 34 10.51 9.00 4.34
CA PHE A 34 10.22 8.85 2.92
C PHE A 34 10.55 10.11 2.09
N LYS A 35 11.00 11.19 2.73
CA LYS A 35 11.25 12.51 2.10
C LYS A 35 10.04 13.02 1.30
N LEU A 36 8.84 12.83 1.84
CA LEU A 36 7.57 13.23 1.23
C LEU A 36 6.84 14.23 2.12
N SER A 37 5.89 14.98 1.56
CA SER A 37 5.04 15.85 2.39
C SER A 37 4.07 15.01 3.25
N PRO A 38 3.69 15.48 4.45
CA PRO A 38 2.70 14.81 5.30
C PRO A 38 1.37 14.53 4.60
N ASN A 39 0.95 15.43 3.68
CA ASN A 39 -0.27 15.23 2.90
C ASN A 39 -0.16 14.04 1.94
N THR A 40 1.00 13.86 1.31
CA THR A 40 1.27 12.69 0.44
C THR A 40 1.27 11.39 1.24
N ILE A 41 1.80 11.39 2.47
CA ILE A 41 1.78 10.24 3.37
C ILE A 41 0.34 9.84 3.73
N ARG A 42 -0.51 10.81 4.12
CA ARG A 42 -1.93 10.56 4.40
C ARG A 42 -2.68 10.04 3.18
N ALA A 43 -2.41 10.61 2.01
CA ALA A 43 -3.02 10.17 0.75
C ALA A 43 -2.58 8.75 0.34
N ALA A 44 -1.33 8.37 0.60
CA ALA A 44 -0.82 7.01 0.37
C ALA A 44 -1.50 5.98 1.28
N SER A 45 -1.58 6.27 2.59
CA SER A 45 -2.27 5.42 3.55
C SER A 45 -3.75 5.24 3.21
N LYS A 46 -4.45 6.34 2.87
CA LYS A 46 -5.85 6.29 2.45
C LYS A 46 -6.05 5.48 1.17
N ARG A 47 -5.07 5.51 0.24
CA ARG A 47 -5.11 4.71 -0.99
C ARG A 47 -5.00 3.22 -0.71
N ILE A 48 -4.20 2.80 0.27
CA ILE A 48 -4.14 1.39 0.71
C ILE A 48 -5.41 0.98 1.47
N ALA A 49 -5.89 1.82 2.39
CA ALA A 49 -7.14 1.54 3.11
C ALA A 49 -8.35 1.42 2.17
N ASN A 50 -8.36 2.17 1.07
CA ASN A 50 -9.40 2.11 0.04
C ASN A 50 -9.08 1.11 -1.08
N ALA A 51 -7.88 0.54 -1.14
CA ALA A 51 -7.54 -0.45 -2.14
C ALA A 51 -8.26 -1.74 -1.77
N THR A 52 -9.31 -2.07 -2.52
CA THR A 52 -9.96 -3.37 -2.44
C THR A 52 -8.92 -4.42 -2.86
N VAL A 53 -8.42 -5.19 -1.90
CA VAL A 53 -7.49 -6.29 -2.16
C VAL A 53 -8.28 -7.41 -2.81
N TYR A 54 -8.18 -7.54 -4.13
CA TYR A 54 -8.72 -8.68 -4.85
C TYR A 54 -7.69 -9.81 -4.83
N GLU A 55 -7.96 -10.86 -4.06
CA GLU A 55 -7.15 -12.07 -4.07
C GLU A 55 -7.45 -12.85 -5.37
N LEU A 56 -6.52 -12.81 -6.31
CA LEU A 56 -6.58 -13.60 -7.55
C LEU A 56 -6.36 -15.08 -7.20
N SER A 57 -7.44 -15.79 -6.87
CA SER A 57 -7.42 -17.25 -6.82
C SER A 57 -7.43 -17.81 -8.24
N LEU A 58 -6.32 -18.45 -8.63
CA LEU A 58 -6.27 -19.34 -9.78
C LEU A 58 -7.18 -20.54 -9.50
N LEU A 59 -8.42 -20.48 -10.00
CA LEU A 59 -9.26 -21.66 -10.14
C LEU A 59 -8.61 -22.53 -11.23
N GLY A 60 -7.65 -23.36 -10.81
CA GLY A 60 -7.08 -24.39 -11.67
C GLY A 60 -8.22 -25.26 -12.19
N GLY A 61 -8.49 -25.19 -13.50
CA GLY A 61 -9.34 -26.13 -14.20
C GLY A 61 -8.65 -27.48 -14.26
N GLY A 62 -8.76 -28.24 -13.17
CA GLY A 62 -8.48 -29.67 -13.14
C GLY A 62 -9.81 -30.41 -13.13
N GLY A 63 -10.11 -31.09 -14.23
CA GLY A 63 -11.32 -31.89 -14.43
C GLY A 63 -11.55 -32.17 -15.90
#